data_AF-A0A2D9CGN8-F1
#
_entry.id   AF-A0A2D9CGN8-F1
#
_cell.length_a   1.000
_cell.length_b   1.000
_cell.length_c   1.000
_cell.angle_alpha   90.00
_cell.angle_beta   90.00
_cell.angle_gamma   90.00
#
_symmetry.space_group_name_H-M   'P 1'
#
loop_
_entity.id
_entity.type
_entity.pdbx_description
1 polymer ?
#
loop_
_entity_poly.entity_id
_entity_poly.type
_entity_poly.pdbx_seq_one_letter_code
_entity_poly.pdbx_strand_id
1 'polypeptide(L)' 'MDIKKKVLITVDDLVSSFLYCDRKEDEDLENGAIESAIENGDITVDEIVAKFKASIIKAL' A
#
# COMPACT_ATOMS: atom_id res chain seq x y z
N MET A 1 21.64 -0.04 14.11
CA MET A 1 20.72 -0.58 13.08
C MET A 1 21.06 0.08 11.76
N ASP A 2 21.28 -0.71 10.71
CA ASP A 2 21.63 -0.25 9.37
C ASP A 2 20.53 0.64 8.73
N ILE A 3 20.91 1.64 7.93
CA ILE A 3 19.98 2.64 7.34
C ILE A 3 19.00 1.98 6.37
N LYS A 4 19.48 1.04 5.56
CA LYS A 4 18.62 0.27 4.66
C LYS A 4 17.56 -0.49 5.45
N LYS A 5 17.96 -1.11 6.57
CA LYS A 5 17.01 -1.81 7.45
C LYS A 5 15.94 -0.88 8.03
N LYS A 6 16.29 0.34 8.43
CA LYS A 6 15.30 1.33 8.90
C LYS A 6 14.30 1.71 7.81
N VAL A 7 14.80 1.97 6.59
CA VAL A 7 13.96 2.34 5.44
C VAL A 7 12.97 1.22 5.12
N LEU A 8 13.42 -0.03 5.09
CA LEU A 8 12.54 -1.17 4.79
C LEU A 8 11.44 -1.35 5.85
N ILE A 9 11.76 -1.20 7.13
CA ILE A 9 10.75 -1.26 8.20
C ILE A 9 9.71 -0.16 8.02
N THR A 10 10.13 1.06 7.71
CA THR A 10 9.19 2.16 7.46
C THR A 10 8.29 1.90 6.25
N VAL A 11 8.80 1.24 5.20
CA VAL A 11 7.97 0.81 4.06
C VAL A 11 6.96 -0.25 4.48
N ASP A 12 7.35 -1.25 5.29
CA ASP A 12 6.45 -2.27 5.80
C ASP A 12 5.32 -1.67 6.66
N ASP A 13 5.66 -0.71 7.53
CA ASP A 13 4.70 0.01 8.37
C ASP A 13 3.69 0.82 7.51
N LEU A 14 4.18 1.48 6.45
CA LEU A 14 3.34 2.25 5.52
C LEU A 14 2.37 1.34 4.77
N VAL A 15 2.85 0.21 4.23
CA VAL A 15 2.00 -0.74 3.49
C VAL A 15 0.95 -1.37 4.41
N SER A 16 1.33 -1.71 5.64
CA SER A 16 0.39 -2.23 6.64
C SER A 16 -0.71 -1.21 6.97
N SER A 17 -0.34 0.07 7.08
CA SER A 17 -1.31 1.14 7.36
C SER A 17 -2.26 1.37 6.19
N PHE A 18 -1.72 1.37 4.96
CA PHE A 18 -2.49 1.47 3.72
C PHE A 18 -3.51 0.34 3.55
N LEU A 19 -3.13 -0.90 3.86
CA LEU A 19 -4.03 -2.05 3.70
C LEU A 19 -5.03 -2.18 4.85
N TYR A 20 -4.67 -1.82 6.09
CA TYR A 20 -5.48 -2.14 7.26
C TYR A 20 -5.83 -0.96 8.16
N CYS A 21 -4.84 -0.20 8.65
CA CYS A 21 -5.06 0.73 9.77
C CYS A 21 -5.83 1.99 9.37
N ASP A 22 -5.51 2.60 8.23
CA ASP A 22 -6.15 3.85 7.80
C ASP A 22 -7.54 3.61 7.16
N ARG A 23 -7.85 2.35 6.82
CA ARG A 23 -9.12 1.94 6.18
C ARG A 23 -10.24 1.56 7.17
N LYS A 24 -9.98 1.61 8.47
CA LYS A 24 -11.02 1.28 9.48
C LYS A 24 -12.10 2.37 9.61
N GLU A 25 -11.76 3.61 9.25
CA GLU A 25 -12.66 4.78 9.31
C GLU A 25 -12.94 5.34 7.90
N ASP A 26 -12.45 4.67 6.85
CA ASP A 26 -12.65 5.07 5.46
C ASP A 26 -13.97 4.46 4.97
N GLU A 27 -15.02 5.28 4.90
CA GLU A 27 -16.36 4.88 4.44
C GLU A 27 -16.40 4.60 2.93
N ASP A 28 -15.46 5.14 2.14
CA ASP A 28 -15.40 4.96 0.68
C ASP A 28 -14.54 3.74 0.28
N LEU A 29 -13.56 3.37 1.12
CA LEU A 29 -12.68 2.21 0.89
C LEU A 29 -12.50 1.38 2.17
N GLU A 30 -13.59 0.72 2.56
CA GLU A 30 -13.64 -0.13 3.76
C GLU A 30 -12.53 -1.19 3.79
N ASN A 31 -12.21 -1.70 4.99
CA ASN A 31 -11.23 -2.77 5.17
C ASN A 31 -11.63 -4.04 4.36
N GLY A 32 -10.67 -4.72 3.72
CA GLY A 32 -10.91 -5.82 2.77
C GLY A 32 -11.24 -5.43 1.32
N ALA A 33 -11.78 -4.24 1.02
CA ALA A 33 -12.03 -3.76 -0.35
C ALA A 33 -10.86 -3.88 -1.35
N ILE A 34 -9.62 -3.53 -0.99
CA ILE A 34 -8.45 -3.68 -1.89
C ILE A 34 -8.17 -5.15 -2.18
N GLU A 35 -8.23 -5.98 -1.14
CA GLU A 35 -8.07 -7.43 -1.25
C GLU A 35 -9.15 -8.03 -2.16
N SER A 36 -10.41 -7.63 -1.98
CA SER A 36 -11.52 -8.05 -2.85
C SER A 36 -11.36 -7.55 -4.29
N ALA A 37 -10.87 -6.32 -4.51
CA ALA A 37 -10.61 -5.80 -5.85
C ALA A 37 -9.50 -6.60 -6.56
N ILE A 38 -8.50 -7.08 -5.81
CA ILE A 38 -7.47 -7.99 -6.34
C ILE A 38 -8.08 -9.35 -6.68
N GLU A 39 -8.89 -9.93 -5.79
CA GLU A 39 -9.55 -11.22 -6.00
C GLU A 39 -10.52 -11.21 -7.18
N ASN A 40 -11.24 -10.09 -7.39
CA ASN A 40 -12.17 -9.90 -8.50
C ASN A 40 -11.45 -9.57 -9.82
N GLY A 41 -10.15 -9.23 -9.78
CA GLY A 41 -9.36 -8.85 -10.94
C GLY A 41 -9.58 -7.41 -11.43
N ASP A 42 -10.18 -6.55 -10.59
CA ASP A 42 -10.38 -5.12 -10.88
C ASP A 42 -9.05 -4.35 -10.86
N ILE A 43 -8.06 -4.86 -10.12
CA ILE A 43 -6.68 -4.37 -10.08
C ILE A 43 -5.73 -5.51 -9.75
N THR A 44 -4.50 -5.45 -10.25
CA THR A 44 -3.44 -6.40 -9.92
C THR A 44 -2.44 -5.83 -8.92
N VAL A 45 -1.74 -6.72 -8.19
CA VAL A 45 -0.64 -6.32 -7.29
C VAL A 45 0.44 -5.55 -8.06
N ASP A 46 0.73 -5.95 -9.30
CA ASP A 46 1.73 -5.28 -10.14
C ASP A 46 1.35 -3.83 -10.48
N GLU A 47 0.07 -3.56 -10.74
CA GLU A 47 -0.43 -2.19 -10.97
C GLU A 47 -0.30 -1.33 -9.71
N ILE A 48 -0.58 -1.89 -8.54
CA ILE A 48 -0.40 -1.22 -7.24
C ILE A 48 1.09 -0.90 -7.04
N VAL A 49 1.99 -1.87 -7.24
CA VAL A 49 3.44 -1.68 -7.11
C VAL A 49 3.95 -0.64 -8.11
N ALA A 50 3.50 -0.69 -9.36
CA ALA A 50 3.85 0.30 -10.38
C ALA A 50 3.41 1.71 -9.98
N LYS A 51 2.21 1.84 -9.39
CA LYS A 51 1.71 3.12 -8.88
C LYS A 51 2.53 3.64 -7.71
N PHE A 52 2.88 2.80 -6.74
CA PHE A 52 3.77 3.17 -5.63
C PHE A 52 5.12 3.68 -6.14
N LYS A 53 5.73 2.93 -7.05
CA LYS A 53 7.01 3.31 -7.67
C LYS A 53 6.92 4.67 -8.36
N ALA A 54 5.87 4.90 -9.17
CA ALA A 54 5.68 6.17 -9.87
C ALA A 54 5.48 7.34 -8.88
N SER A 55 4.69 7.15 -7.82
CA SER A 55 4.47 8.16 -6.79
C SER A 55 5.73 8.52 -6.02
N ILE A 56 6.56 7.53 -5.66
CA ILE A 56 7.85 7.76 -4.99
C ILE A 56 8.80 8.54 -5.90
N ILE A 57 8.97 8.11 -7.16
CA ILE A 57 9.84 8.81 -8.12
C ILE A 57 9.38 10.26 -8.33
N LYS A 58 8.07 10.51 -8.35
CA LYS A 58 7.52 11.86 -8.48
C LYS A 58 7.78 12.74 -7.24
N ALA A 59 7.90 12.14 -6.06
CA ALA A 59 8.07 12.86 -4.80
C ALA A 59 9.54 13.17 -4.45
N LEU A 60 10.50 12.56 -5.17
CA LEU A 60 11.93 12.86 -5.09
C LEU A 60 12.29 14.09 -5.94
#